data_AF-A0A9P6KCV8-F1
#
_entry.id   AF-A0A9P6KCV8-F1
#
_cell.length_a   1.000
_cell.length_b   1.000
_cell.length_c   1.000
_cell.angle_alpha   90.00
_cell.angle_beta   90.00
_cell.angle_gamma   90.00
#
_symmetry.space_group_name_H-M   'P 1'
#
loop_
_entity.id
_entity.type
_entity.pdbx_description
1 polymer ?
#
loop_
_entity_poly.entity_id
_entity_poly.type
_entity_poly.pdbx_seq_one_letter_code
_entity_poly.pdbx_strand_id
1 'polypeptide(L)' 'LAGNAARDNKKSRIIPRHLQLAIRNDEELNKLLGHVTIAQGGVLPNIHDSLLPKKAKKGGAASQEM' A
#
# COMPACT_ATOMS: atom_id res chain seq x y z
N LEU A 1 -1.43 -13.96 -3.55
CA LEU A 1 -1.06 -12.57 -3.14
C LEU A 1 -1.40 -11.51 -4.21
N ALA A 2 -0.78 -11.52 -5.40
CA ALA A 2 -1.06 -10.49 -6.43
C ALA A 2 -2.51 -10.49 -6.97
N GLY A 3 -3.16 -11.65 -7.03
CA GLY A 3 -4.59 -11.75 -7.34
C GLY A 3 -5.48 -11.07 -6.29
N ASN A 4 -5.12 -11.15 -5.01
CA ASN A 4 -5.85 -10.47 -3.93
C ASN A 4 -5.68 -8.95 -4.07
N ALA A 5 -4.45 -8.48 -4.25
CA ALA A 5 -4.18 -7.06 -4.51
C ALA A 5 -4.94 -6.52 -5.74
N ALA A 6 -5.10 -7.33 -6.79
CA ALA A 6 -5.91 -6.95 -7.94
C ALA A 6 -7.39 -6.80 -7.60
N ARG A 7 -7.94 -7.77 -6.84
CA ARG A 7 -9.32 -7.75 -6.35
C ARG A 7 -9.59 -6.56 -5.42
N ASP A 8 -8.66 -6.25 -4.51
CA ASP A 8 -8.75 -5.11 -3.59
C ASP A 8 -8.79 -3.77 -4.36
N ASN A 9 -8.04 -3.71 -5.47
CA ASN A 9 -8.07 -2.58 -6.40
C ASN A 9 -9.25 -2.63 -7.39
N LYS A 10 -10.23 -3.51 -7.18
CA LYS A 10 -11.43 -3.71 -8.01
C LYS A 10 -11.10 -3.99 -9.49
N LYS A 11 -10.00 -4.69 -9.76
CA LYS A 11 -9.55 -5.06 -11.10
C LYS A 11 -9.55 -6.58 -11.29
N SER A 12 -10.02 -7.03 -12.46
CA SER A 12 -10.02 -8.45 -12.84
C SER A 12 -8.66 -8.92 -13.38
N ARG A 13 -7.85 -8.00 -13.94
CA ARG A 13 -6.53 -8.28 -14.51
C ARG A 13 -5.42 -7.87 -13.55
N ILE A 14 -4.43 -8.75 -13.39
CA ILE A 14 -3.19 -8.45 -12.67
C ILE A 14 -2.32 -7.51 -13.52
N ILE A 15 -1.88 -6.39 -12.93
CA ILE A 15 -0.93 -5.44 -13.54
C ILE A 15 0.35 -5.37 -12.69
N PRO A 16 1.45 -4.76 -13.19
CA PRO A 16 2.71 -4.70 -12.45
C PRO A 16 2.60 -4.10 -11.04
N ARG A 17 1.69 -3.13 -10.84
CA ARG A 17 1.37 -2.59 -9.51
C ARG A 17 0.92 -3.65 -8.51
N HIS A 18 0.10 -4.61 -8.92
CA HIS A 18 -0.40 -5.65 -8.03
C HIS A 18 0.71 -6.65 -7.65
N LEU A 19 1.66 -6.91 -8.55
CA LEU A 19 2.86 -7.69 -8.25
C LEU A 19 3.72 -6.99 -7.20
N GLN A 20 4.00 -5.70 -7.41
CA GLN A 20 4.77 -4.90 -6.46
C GLN A 20 4.11 -4.85 -5.08
N LEU A 21 2.79 -4.62 -5.01
CA LEU A 21 2.06 -4.62 -3.74
C LEU A 21 2.13 -5.99 -3.05
N ALA A 22 1.93 -7.08 -3.79
CA ALA A 22 2.00 -8.42 -3.23
C ALA A 22 3.40 -8.79 -2.70
N ILE A 23 4.45 -8.43 -3.43
CA ILE A 23 5.83 -8.75 -3.06
C ILE A 23 6.30 -7.90 -1.89
N ARG A 24 5.98 -6.59 -1.88
CA ARG A 24 6.48 -5.68 -0.85
C ARG A 24 5.68 -5.72 0.46
N ASN A 25 4.47 -6.29 0.45
CA ASN A 25 3.69 -6.56 1.68
C ASN A 25 4.00 -7.93 2.30
N ASP A 26 4.71 -8.80 1.60
CA ASP A 26 5.09 -10.13 2.09
C ASP A 26 6.57 -10.12 2.49
N GLU A 27 6.87 -10.51 3.72
CA GLU A 27 8.23 -10.38 4.28
C GLU A 27 9.23 -11.28 3.56
N GLU A 28 8.84 -12.53 3.26
CA GLU A 28 9.70 -13.52 2.63
C GLU A 28 9.99 -13.13 1.17
N LEU A 29 8.96 -12.74 0.42
CA LEU A 29 9.11 -12.30 -0.97
C LEU A 29 9.86 -10.97 -1.06
N ASN A 30 9.65 -10.04 -0.13
CA ASN A 30 10.37 -8.76 -0.11
C ASN A 30 11.87 -8.97 0.15
N LYS A 31 12.23 -9.92 1.03
CA LYS A 31 13.63 -10.28 1.28
C LYS A 31 14.25 -10.98 0.08
N LEU A 32 13.55 -11.95 -0.50
CA LEU A 32 14.00 -12.71 -1.67
C LEU A 32 14.22 -11.80 -2.90
N LEU A 33 13.32 -10.84 -3.12
CA LEU A 33 13.33 -9.93 -4.28
C LEU A 33 13.78 -8.51 -3.92
N GLY A 34 14.55 -8.35 -2.84
CA GLY A 34 14.93 -7.03 -2.30
C GLY A 34 15.61 -6.13 -3.33
N HIS A 35 16.51 -6.70 -4.12
CA HIS A 35 17.31 -5.99 -5.14
C HIS A 35 16.70 -6.05 -6.56
N VAL A 36 15.50 -6.62 -6.72
CA VAL A 36 14.83 -6.68 -8.02
C VAL A 36 13.95 -5.45 -8.21
N THR A 37 14.03 -4.86 -9.40
CA THR A 37 13.18 -3.73 -9.79
C THR A 37 12.03 -4.24 -10.65
N ILE A 38 10.79 -3.94 -10.25
CA ILE A 38 9.59 -4.25 -11.02
C ILE A 38 9.19 -3.02 -11.81
N ALA A 39 9.36 -3.08 -13.14
CA ALA A 39 8.93 -2.02 -14.04
C ALA A 39 7.43 -1.74 -13.86
N GLN A 40 7.03 -0.46 -13.85
CA GLN A 40 5.63 -0.02 -13.67
C GLN A 40 4.98 -0.47 -12.33
N GLY A 41 5.78 -0.90 -11.34
CA GLY A 41 5.28 -1.35 -10.03
C GLY A 41 4.96 -0.23 -9.03
N GLY A 42 5.63 0.92 -9.14
CA GLY A 42 5.57 1.99 -8.13
C GLY A 42 6.10 1.55 -6.76
N VAL A 43 5.67 2.23 -5.69
CA VAL A 43 6.11 1.97 -4.29
C VAL A 43 4.92 1.84 -3.33
N LEU A 44 5.12 1.23 -2.16
CA LEU A 44 4.07 1.23 -1.13
C LEU A 44 3.78 2.68 -0.70
N PRO A 45 2.50 3.09 -0.55
CA PRO A 45 2.18 4.37 0.06
C PRO A 45 2.65 4.40 1.52
N ASN A 46 3.61 5.26 1.82
CA ASN A 46 4.09 5.50 3.17
C ASN A 46 4.55 6.96 3.28
N ILE A 47 4.05 7.67 4.30
CA ILE A 47 4.44 9.05 4.58
C ILE A 47 5.02 9.06 6.00
N HIS A 48 6.26 9.54 6.14
CA HIS A 48 6.90 9.63 7.44
C HIS A 48 6.19 10.68 8.32
N ASP A 49 6.02 10.38 9.61
CA ASP A 49 5.24 11.23 10.54
C ASP A 49 5.73 12.67 10.62
N SER A 50 7.04 12.89 10.46
CA SER A 50 7.63 14.24 10.44
C SER A 50 7.17 15.11 9.27
N LEU A 51 6.67 14.49 8.20
CA LEU A 51 6.16 15.16 7.01
C LEU A 51 4.66 15.43 7.09
N LEU A 52 3.97 14.83 8.07
CA LEU A 52 2.56 15.12 8.30
C LEU A 52 2.42 16.53 8.88
N PRO A 53 1.39 17.28 8.46
CA PRO A 53 1.10 18.57 9.07
C PRO A 53 0.87 18.38 10.57
N LYS A 54 1.52 19.20 11.41
CA LYS A 54 1.28 19.20 12.86
C LYS A 54 -0.22 19.38 13.10
N LYS A 55 -0.87 18.43 13.78
CA LYS A 55 -2.31 18.49 14.10
C LYS A 55 -2.62 19.83 14.77
N ALA A 56 -3.28 20.75 14.05
CA ALA A 56 -4.08 21.77 14.69
C ALA A 56 -5.29 21.08 15.33
N LYS A 57 -5.57 21.32 16.61
CA LYS A 57 -6.76 20.81 17.30
C LYS A 57 -8.01 21.23 16.52
N LYS A 58 -8.60 20.33 15.73
CA LYS A 58 -10.01 20.45 15.31
C LYS A 58 -10.85 19.76 16.37
N GLY A 59 -11.56 20.56 17.17
CA GLY A 59 -12.61 20.09 18.05
C GLY A 59 -13.86 19.68 17.25
N GLY A 60 -14.65 18.80 17.85
CA GLY A 60 -16.05 18.54 17.45
C GLY A 60 -16.28 17.16 16.81
N ALA A 61 -17.03 16.33 17.51
CA ALA A 61 -17.40 14.96 17.22
C ALA A 61 -18.24 14.75 15.94
N ALA A 62 -18.14 13.55 15.35
CA ALA A 62 -19.29 12.77 14.93
C ALA A 62 -18.89 11.27 14.89
N SER A 63 -19.44 10.55 15.85
CA SER A 63 -19.46 9.09 16.03
C SER A 63 -20.43 8.39 15.07
N GLN A 64 -20.11 7.16 14.69
CA GLN A 64 -20.97 5.94 14.54
C GLN A 64 -20.14 4.91 13.75
N GLU A 65 -19.75 3.73 14.25
CA GLU A 65 -20.52 2.60 14.80
C GLU A 65 -21.70 2.17 13.91
N MET A 66 -21.40 1.34 12.90
CA MET A 66 -21.97 0.01 12.65
C MET A 66 -21.03 -0.80 11.74
#